data_AF-A0A0A8K362-F1
#
_entry.id   AF-A0A0A8K362-F1
#
_cell.length_a   1.000
_cell.length_b   1.000
_cell.length_c   1.000
_cell.angle_alpha   90.00
_cell.angle_beta   90.00
_cell.angle_gamma   90.00
#
_symmetry.space_group_name_H-M   'P 1'
#
loop_
_entity.id
_entity.type
_entity.pdbx_description
1 polymer ?
#
loop_
_entity_poly.entity_id
_entity_poly.type
_entity_poly.pdbx_seq_one_letter_code
_entity_poly.pdbx_strand_id
1 'polypeptide(L)'
;MDSTLQRAADLLAQARLPVFGGLFTDVNGATAALALAQKLGGVVDHAASDGMSRAARVMRETGSTPASFGEVRNRADTVILIGDGPRERDADLLEKLFPAKNLPRPGDNKRELIVVGTKKGKTPAGVRTTEINGKNALPELVALLAAATRELPFEIRDDALGKKLLSAAKRLRDSAFAVFVYDPAELEEPVLHTVLETVRLLVKTTRAATLSMSVPGNGEGVNLCSIWTCGLPVRTSFAGDTPENNMWAFETERLLKSGEADALVWIDALDGAEAAPPTRAFRGIPSVVLSSKPVKVGRDDVVIEVGAAAADHDAAVYLPPIAGIGVVKATSKKSDKPTVADVLNKIGALIDEKGAA
;
A
#
# COMPACT_ATOMS: atom_id res chain seq x y z
N MET A 1 16.75 6.39 28.95
CA MET A 1 16.24 6.86 27.65
C MET A 1 17.19 7.86 27.03
N ASP A 2 17.61 8.91 27.75
CA ASP A 2 18.48 9.96 27.21
C ASP A 2 19.81 9.47 26.64
N SER A 3 20.52 8.56 27.32
CA SER A 3 21.77 7.98 26.81
C SER A 3 21.57 7.16 25.52
N THR A 4 20.43 6.48 25.39
CA THR A 4 20.04 5.73 24.18
C THR A 4 19.73 6.67 23.03
N LEU A 5 19.00 7.77 23.30
CA LEU A 5 18.68 8.80 22.30
C LEU A 5 19.95 9.52 21.82
N GLN A 6 20.88 9.82 22.73
CA GLN A 6 22.17 10.40 22.36
C GLN A 6 22.97 9.46 21.45
N ARG A 7 23.01 8.16 21.77
CA ARG A 7 23.68 7.17 20.91
C ARG A 7 23.04 7.08 19.52
N ALA A 8 21.71 7.14 19.43
CA ALA A 8 21.00 7.17 18.14
C ALA A 8 21.36 8.43 17.34
N ALA A 9 21.38 9.60 17.99
CA ALA A 9 21.78 10.87 17.37
C ALA A 9 23.22 10.83 16.89
N ASP A 10 24.15 10.31 17.70
CA ASP A 10 25.57 10.20 17.33
C ASP A 10 25.80 9.25 16.14
N LEU A 11 25.04 8.16 16.05
CA LEU A 11 25.08 7.22 14.94
C LEU A 11 24.57 7.90 13.67
N LEU A 12 23.39 8.51 13.71
CA LEU A 12 22.76 9.11 12.53
C LEU A 12 23.47 10.38 12.05
N ALA A 13 24.06 11.17 12.94
CA ALA A 13 24.85 12.35 12.57
C ALA A 13 26.11 12.01 11.75
N GLN A 14 26.57 10.76 11.80
CA GLN A 14 27.73 10.28 11.04
C GLN A 14 27.34 9.54 9.75
N ALA A 15 26.04 9.27 9.54
CA ALA A 15 25.54 8.59 8.37
C ALA A 15 25.59 9.50 7.14
N ARG A 16 25.97 8.95 5.99
CA ARG A 16 26.02 9.68 4.70
C ARG A 16 24.80 9.39 3.85
N LEU A 17 24.21 8.21 3.99
CA LEU A 17 22.97 7.84 3.29
C LEU A 17 22.10 6.96 4.21
N PRO A 18 21.51 7.54 5.27
CA PRO A 18 20.60 6.80 6.14
C PRO A 18 19.30 6.45 5.42
N VAL A 19 18.83 5.22 5.58
CA VAL A 19 17.52 4.77 5.07
C VAL A 19 16.51 4.74 6.21
N PHE A 20 15.34 5.33 5.99
CA PHE A 20 14.18 5.31 6.87
C PHE A 20 13.18 4.29 6.31
N GLY A 21 13.24 3.09 6.89
CA GLY A 21 12.50 1.91 6.50
C GLY A 21 11.43 1.51 7.53
N GLY A 22 10.66 0.47 7.21
CA GLY A 22 9.55 0.02 8.04
C GLY A 22 8.38 0.95 7.83
N LEU A 23 8.44 2.09 8.52
CA LEU A 23 7.47 3.18 8.50
C LEU A 23 6.05 2.71 8.86
N PHE A 24 5.92 1.63 9.62
CA PHE A 24 4.64 1.20 10.17
C PHE A 24 4.34 2.08 11.37
N THR A 25 3.75 3.25 11.11
CA THR A 25 3.49 4.30 12.09
C THR A 25 2.30 5.17 11.68
N ASP A 26 1.89 6.08 12.55
CA ASP A 26 0.84 7.05 12.25
C ASP A 26 1.37 8.24 11.44
N VAL A 27 0.48 9.16 11.06
CA VAL A 27 0.83 10.37 10.30
C VAL A 27 1.89 11.23 11.02
N ASN A 28 1.84 11.29 12.36
CA ASN A 28 2.80 12.07 13.14
C ASN A 28 4.21 11.43 13.10
N GLY A 29 4.30 10.11 13.29
CA GLY A 29 5.55 9.37 13.18
C GLY A 29 6.13 9.45 11.76
N ALA A 30 5.28 9.33 10.72
CA ALA A 30 5.70 9.47 9.33
C ALA A 30 6.23 10.87 9.02
N THR A 31 5.56 11.91 9.53
CA THR A 31 6.00 13.31 9.37
C THR A 31 7.36 13.55 10.04
N ALA A 32 7.55 13.04 11.26
CA ALA A 32 8.83 13.15 11.96
C ALA A 32 9.95 12.37 11.25
N ALA A 33 9.65 11.20 10.67
CA ALA A 33 10.60 10.44 9.87
C ALA A 33 11.02 11.18 8.61
N LEU A 34 10.06 11.75 7.87
CA LEU A 34 10.34 12.58 6.69
C LEU A 34 11.18 13.81 7.04
N ALA A 35 10.86 14.51 8.13
CA ALA A 35 11.60 15.68 8.58
C ALA A 35 13.06 15.33 8.94
N LEU A 36 13.27 14.22 9.67
CA LEU A 36 14.62 13.77 10.01
C LEU A 36 15.39 13.25 8.78
N ALA A 37 14.73 12.54 7.87
CA ALA A 37 15.32 12.12 6.61
C ALA A 37 15.75 13.32 5.76
N GLN A 38 14.90 14.34 5.64
CA GLN A 38 15.22 15.58 4.94
C GLN A 38 16.44 16.28 5.54
N LYS A 39 16.51 16.36 6.87
CA LYS A 39 17.67 16.94 7.57
C LYS A 39 18.98 16.19 7.27
N LEU A 40 18.92 14.87 7.22
CA LEU A 40 20.10 14.01 7.08
C LEU A 40 20.44 13.63 5.64
N GLY A 41 19.69 14.11 4.66
CA GLY A 41 19.82 13.67 3.27
C GLY A 41 19.47 12.19 3.06
N GLY A 42 18.61 11.63 3.92
CA GLY A 42 18.25 10.22 3.92
C GLY A 42 17.27 9.81 2.82
N VAL A 43 17.04 8.50 2.71
CA VAL A 43 16.03 7.90 1.85
C VAL A 43 14.83 7.46 2.69
N VAL A 44 13.61 7.69 2.22
CA VAL A 44 12.38 7.22 2.88
C VAL A 44 11.70 6.17 2.02
N ASP A 45 11.52 4.96 2.56
CA ASP A 45 10.88 3.84 1.86
C ASP A 45 10.07 2.97 2.82
N HIS A 46 8.79 2.80 2.53
CA HIS A 46 7.87 2.03 3.39
C HIS A 46 8.05 0.52 3.15
N ALA A 47 8.00 -0.31 4.20
CA ALA A 47 8.29 -1.76 4.05
C ALA A 47 7.35 -2.51 3.09
N ALA A 48 6.14 -1.98 2.88
CA ALA A 48 5.16 -2.51 1.92
C ALA A 48 5.01 -1.64 0.66
N SER A 49 6.05 -0.90 0.26
CA SER A 49 5.98 0.06 -0.85
C SER A 49 6.04 -0.56 -2.24
N ASP A 50 6.42 -1.83 -2.40
CA ASP A 50 6.64 -2.46 -3.71
C ASP A 50 5.42 -2.37 -4.64
N GLY A 51 4.29 -2.94 -4.21
CA GLY A 51 3.05 -2.90 -4.99
C GLY A 51 2.55 -1.48 -5.20
N MET A 52 2.61 -0.65 -4.16
CA MET A 52 2.19 0.76 -4.22
C MET A 52 3.03 1.56 -5.21
N SER A 53 4.35 1.36 -5.25
CA SER A 53 5.28 2.06 -6.14
C SER A 53 5.01 1.68 -7.60
N ARG A 54 4.85 0.38 -7.88
CA ARG A 54 4.43 -0.10 -9.20
C ARG A 54 3.09 0.53 -9.61
N ALA A 55 2.10 0.51 -8.72
CA ALA A 55 0.78 1.07 -9.01
C ALA A 55 0.82 2.58 -9.24
N ALA A 56 1.60 3.31 -8.45
CA ALA A 56 1.79 4.75 -8.60
C ALA A 56 2.45 5.08 -9.95
N ARG A 57 3.42 4.30 -10.41
CA ARG A 57 4.03 4.48 -11.73
C ARG A 57 3.01 4.35 -12.85
N VAL A 58 2.30 3.22 -12.89
CA VAL A 58 1.30 2.97 -13.94
C VAL A 58 0.25 4.07 -13.92
N MET A 59 -0.23 4.47 -12.74
CA MET A 59 -1.18 5.58 -12.58
C MET A 59 -0.64 6.92 -13.11
N ARG A 60 0.65 7.23 -12.91
CA ARG A 60 1.26 8.48 -13.43
C ARG A 60 1.32 8.50 -14.95
N GLU A 61 1.45 7.34 -15.60
CA GLU A 61 1.51 7.21 -17.05
C GLU A 61 0.12 7.17 -17.70
N THR A 62 -0.84 6.44 -17.10
CA THR A 62 -2.15 6.18 -17.72
C THR A 62 -3.30 6.99 -17.14
N GLY A 63 -3.11 7.59 -15.96
CA GLY A 63 -4.19 8.05 -15.10
C GLY A 63 -4.92 6.87 -14.42
N SER A 64 -5.85 7.20 -13.52
CA SER A 64 -6.74 6.22 -12.85
C SER A 64 -8.09 6.86 -12.52
N THR A 65 -9.13 6.04 -12.37
CA THR A 65 -10.45 6.44 -11.86
C THR A 65 -10.76 5.64 -10.58
N PRO A 66 -10.15 5.98 -9.43
CA PRO A 66 -10.39 5.25 -8.19
C PRO A 66 -11.81 5.51 -7.67
N ALA A 67 -12.42 4.49 -7.04
CA ALA A 67 -13.66 4.61 -6.29
C ALA A 67 -13.42 4.29 -4.81
N SER A 68 -14.15 4.98 -3.94
CA SER A 68 -14.14 4.67 -2.51
C SER A 68 -14.85 3.34 -2.23
N PHE A 69 -14.49 2.66 -1.13
CA PHE A 69 -15.16 1.43 -0.70
C PHE A 69 -16.69 1.61 -0.59
N GLY A 70 -17.14 2.75 -0.06
CA GLY A 70 -18.55 3.10 0.06
C GLY A 70 -19.25 3.22 -1.30
N GLU A 71 -18.60 3.76 -2.31
CA GLU A 71 -19.17 3.82 -3.66
C GLU A 71 -19.29 2.43 -4.29
N VAL A 72 -18.27 1.58 -4.15
CA VAL A 72 -18.33 0.20 -4.67
C VAL A 72 -19.46 -0.57 -3.99
N ARG A 73 -19.53 -0.49 -2.66
CA ARG A 73 -20.56 -1.16 -1.85
C ARG A 73 -21.97 -0.73 -2.24
N ASN A 74 -22.21 0.57 -2.40
CA ASN A 74 -23.56 1.11 -2.56
C ASN A 74 -24.02 1.28 -4.02
N ARG A 75 -23.10 1.37 -4.99
CA ARG A 75 -23.45 1.79 -6.36
C ARG A 75 -23.08 0.77 -7.46
N ALA A 76 -22.05 -0.05 -7.27
CA ALA A 76 -21.57 -0.94 -8.33
C ALA A 76 -22.56 -2.08 -8.62
N ASP A 77 -22.94 -2.28 -9.90
CA ASP A 77 -23.53 -3.55 -10.35
C ASP A 77 -22.47 -4.61 -10.44
N THR A 78 -21.38 -4.28 -11.12
CA THR A 78 -20.44 -5.28 -11.59
C THR A 78 -19.15 -5.09 -10.84
N VAL A 79 -18.88 -5.99 -9.89
CA VAL A 79 -17.59 -6.02 -9.19
C VAL A 79 -16.74 -7.09 -9.84
N ILE A 80 -15.54 -6.72 -10.27
CA ILE A 80 -14.56 -7.61 -10.86
C ILE A 80 -13.43 -7.79 -9.84
N LEU A 81 -13.29 -8.99 -9.30
CA LEU A 81 -12.19 -9.36 -8.41
C LEU A 81 -11.06 -9.96 -9.25
N ILE A 82 -9.90 -9.32 -9.26
CA ILE A 82 -8.71 -9.78 -10.01
C ILE A 82 -7.71 -10.37 -9.02
N GLY A 83 -7.35 -11.63 -9.25
CA GLY A 83 -6.40 -12.35 -8.40
C GLY A 83 -6.96 -12.72 -7.02
N ASP A 84 -6.13 -13.39 -6.23
CA ASP A 84 -6.46 -13.83 -4.87
C ASP A 84 -6.16 -12.76 -3.82
N GLY A 85 -5.26 -11.82 -4.12
CA GLY A 85 -4.76 -10.77 -3.25
C GLY A 85 -5.87 -10.03 -2.50
N PRO A 86 -6.93 -9.54 -3.16
CA PRO A 86 -8.05 -8.89 -2.46
C PRO A 86 -8.65 -9.71 -1.30
N ARG A 87 -8.80 -11.03 -1.46
CA ARG A 87 -9.33 -11.92 -0.41
C ARG A 87 -8.27 -12.30 0.62
N GLU A 88 -7.02 -12.42 0.21
CA GLU A 88 -5.90 -12.67 1.13
C GLU A 88 -5.67 -11.46 2.04
N ARG A 89 -5.93 -10.24 1.55
CA ARG A 89 -5.82 -8.98 2.31
C ARG A 89 -7.03 -8.68 3.19
N ASP A 90 -8.24 -9.07 2.77
CA ASP A 90 -9.47 -8.95 3.56
C ASP A 90 -10.40 -10.13 3.28
N ALA A 91 -10.40 -11.12 4.17
CA ALA A 91 -11.18 -12.36 4.02
C ALA A 91 -12.69 -12.11 3.94
N ASP A 92 -13.17 -11.01 4.53
CA ASP A 92 -14.59 -10.64 4.57
C ASP A 92 -14.96 -9.60 3.49
N LEU A 93 -14.02 -9.26 2.58
CA LEU A 93 -14.18 -8.21 1.58
C LEU A 93 -15.48 -8.35 0.79
N LEU A 94 -15.77 -9.56 0.31
CA LEU A 94 -16.96 -9.82 -0.51
C LEU A 94 -18.26 -9.71 0.31
N GLU A 95 -18.26 -10.10 1.59
CA GLU A 95 -19.42 -9.93 2.47
C GLU A 95 -19.67 -8.44 2.76
N LYS A 96 -18.59 -7.67 2.95
CA LYS A 96 -18.68 -6.22 3.17
C LYS A 96 -19.14 -5.47 1.91
N LEU A 97 -18.71 -5.91 0.72
CA LEU A 97 -19.11 -5.33 -0.57
C LEU A 97 -20.52 -5.76 -1.00
N PHE A 98 -20.96 -6.96 -0.62
CA PHE A 98 -22.28 -7.53 -0.93
C PHE A 98 -23.04 -7.90 0.36
N PRO A 99 -23.47 -6.91 1.16
CA PRO A 99 -24.20 -7.20 2.39
C PRO A 99 -25.57 -7.82 2.09
N ALA A 100 -26.04 -8.69 2.99
CA ALA A 100 -27.33 -9.38 2.86
C ALA A 100 -28.55 -8.44 2.84
N LYS A 101 -28.43 -7.23 3.40
CA LYS A 101 -29.47 -6.21 3.34
C LYS A 101 -29.37 -5.46 2.01
N ASN A 102 -30.49 -5.34 1.30
CA ASN A 102 -30.57 -4.54 0.08
C ASN A 102 -30.12 -3.10 0.35
N LEU A 103 -29.03 -2.70 -0.29
CA LEU A 103 -28.56 -1.32 -0.25
C LEU A 103 -29.37 -0.49 -1.27
N PRO A 104 -29.71 0.77 -0.95
CA PRO A 104 -30.31 1.67 -1.92
C PRO A 104 -29.33 1.88 -3.07
N ARG A 105 -29.71 1.43 -4.25
CA ARG A 105 -28.84 1.40 -5.42
C ARG A 105 -29.37 2.32 -6.51
N PRO A 106 -28.50 3.11 -7.17
CA PRO A 106 -28.86 3.72 -8.45
C PRO A 106 -28.97 2.65 -9.55
N GLY A 107 -30.11 2.63 -10.23
CA GLY A 107 -30.39 1.79 -11.41
C GLY A 107 -30.98 0.40 -11.11
N ASP A 108 -31.50 -0.24 -12.16
CA ASP A 108 -32.29 -1.49 -12.07
C ASP A 108 -31.46 -2.77 -12.26
N ASN A 109 -30.17 -2.64 -12.59
CA ASN A 109 -29.30 -3.78 -12.81
C ASN A 109 -29.16 -4.61 -11.52
N LYS A 110 -29.20 -5.94 -11.65
CA LYS A 110 -28.86 -6.82 -10.52
C LYS A 110 -27.34 -6.76 -10.30
N ARG A 111 -26.93 -6.82 -9.03
CA ARG A 111 -25.49 -6.89 -8.70
C ARG A 111 -24.94 -8.27 -9.05
N GLU A 112 -23.69 -8.27 -9.46
CA GLU A 112 -22.97 -9.44 -9.92
C GLU A 112 -21.50 -9.36 -9.53
N LEU A 113 -20.89 -10.54 -9.47
CA LEU A 113 -19.47 -10.72 -9.23
C LEU A 113 -18.85 -11.41 -10.44
N ILE A 114 -17.74 -10.87 -10.93
CA ILE A 114 -16.84 -11.54 -11.87
C ILE A 114 -15.55 -11.78 -11.10
N VAL A 115 -15.05 -13.01 -11.07
CA VAL A 115 -13.73 -13.33 -10.50
C VAL A 115 -12.80 -13.78 -11.62
N VAL A 116 -11.58 -13.25 -11.63
CA VAL A 116 -10.60 -13.46 -12.70
C VAL A 116 -9.30 -13.98 -12.11
N GLY A 117 -8.90 -15.18 -12.51
CA GLY A 117 -7.66 -15.82 -12.07
C GLY A 117 -7.56 -16.03 -10.56
N THR A 118 -8.67 -16.38 -9.90
CA THR A 118 -8.74 -16.62 -8.45
C THR A 118 -8.78 -18.11 -8.14
N LYS A 119 -8.23 -18.53 -7.00
CA LYS A 119 -8.55 -19.82 -6.38
C LYS A 119 -10.04 -19.90 -6.06
N LYS A 120 -10.54 -21.14 -5.92
CA LYS A 120 -11.92 -21.39 -5.49
C LYS A 120 -12.11 -20.81 -4.09
N GLY A 121 -13.15 -20.00 -3.90
CA GLY A 121 -13.43 -19.32 -2.65
C GLY A 121 -14.91 -19.06 -2.45
N LYS A 122 -15.28 -18.57 -1.25
CA LYS A 122 -16.66 -18.20 -0.95
C LYS A 122 -17.12 -17.06 -1.86
N THR A 123 -18.36 -17.16 -2.31
CA THR A 123 -19.04 -16.11 -3.09
C THR A 123 -20.28 -15.65 -2.31
N PRO A 124 -20.71 -14.39 -2.47
CA PRO A 124 -21.89 -13.90 -1.76
C PRO A 124 -23.15 -14.67 -2.17
N ALA A 125 -23.96 -15.07 -1.17
CA ALA A 125 -25.21 -15.78 -1.42
C ALA A 125 -26.19 -14.94 -2.24
N GLY A 126 -26.85 -15.56 -3.22
CA GLY A 126 -27.84 -14.88 -4.08
C GLY A 126 -27.24 -13.92 -5.11
N VAL A 127 -25.91 -13.76 -5.18
CA VAL A 127 -25.24 -12.94 -6.18
C VAL A 127 -24.76 -13.80 -7.34
N ARG A 128 -25.15 -13.43 -8.56
CA ARG A 128 -24.66 -14.10 -9.77
C ARG A 128 -23.15 -13.93 -9.84
N THR A 129 -22.42 -15.04 -9.83
CA THR A 129 -20.96 -15.05 -9.97
C THR A 129 -20.53 -15.69 -11.28
N THR A 130 -19.59 -15.06 -11.97
CA THR A 130 -18.93 -15.62 -13.16
C THR A 130 -17.45 -15.80 -12.90
N GLU A 131 -17.00 -17.05 -12.99
CA GLU A 131 -15.61 -17.42 -12.76
C GLU A 131 -14.85 -17.53 -14.08
N ILE A 132 -13.99 -16.56 -14.33
CA ILE A 132 -13.02 -16.53 -15.43
C ILE A 132 -11.71 -17.13 -14.88
N ASN A 133 -11.75 -18.44 -14.69
CA ASN A 133 -10.65 -19.25 -14.17
C ASN A 133 -10.42 -20.42 -15.13
N GLY A 134 -9.19 -20.89 -15.22
CA GLY A 134 -8.79 -21.97 -16.10
C GLY A 134 -7.35 -22.41 -15.83
N LYS A 135 -6.73 -23.05 -16.82
CA LYS A 135 -5.30 -23.40 -16.77
C LYS A 135 -4.38 -22.20 -17.07
N ASN A 136 -4.95 -21.13 -17.62
CA ASN A 136 -4.25 -19.92 -18.00
C ASN A 136 -3.82 -19.13 -16.76
N ALA A 137 -2.66 -18.48 -16.83
CA ALA A 137 -2.18 -17.62 -15.76
C ALA A 137 -2.98 -16.31 -15.70
N LEU A 138 -2.97 -15.66 -14.54
CA LEU A 138 -3.69 -14.39 -14.32
C LEU A 138 -3.41 -13.32 -15.39
N PRO A 139 -2.14 -13.05 -15.82
CA PRO A 139 -1.88 -12.08 -16.88
C PRO A 139 -2.60 -12.37 -18.19
N GLU A 140 -2.67 -13.65 -18.58
CA GLU A 140 -3.34 -14.08 -19.81
C GLU A 140 -4.86 -13.90 -19.70
N LEU A 141 -5.46 -14.28 -18.57
CA LEU A 141 -6.90 -14.11 -18.32
C LEU A 141 -7.31 -12.63 -18.35
N VAL A 142 -6.50 -11.74 -17.76
CA VAL A 142 -6.73 -10.29 -17.80
C VAL A 142 -6.61 -9.76 -19.23
N ALA A 143 -5.60 -10.18 -19.99
CA ALA A 143 -5.43 -9.79 -21.39
C ALA A 143 -6.59 -10.24 -22.28
N LEU A 144 -7.05 -11.49 -22.11
CA LEU A 144 -8.20 -12.04 -22.84
C LEU A 144 -9.50 -11.31 -22.50
N LEU A 145 -9.73 -10.98 -21.23
CA LEU A 145 -10.89 -10.18 -20.82
C LEU A 145 -10.84 -8.78 -21.42
N ALA A 146 -9.66 -8.14 -21.43
CA ALA A 146 -9.47 -6.83 -22.06
C ALA A 146 -9.72 -6.87 -23.57
N ALA A 147 -9.20 -7.89 -24.27
CA ALA A 147 -9.44 -8.11 -25.70
C ALA A 147 -10.93 -8.29 -26.00
N ALA A 148 -11.61 -9.16 -25.24
CA ALA A 148 -13.05 -9.37 -25.34
C ALA A 148 -13.85 -8.09 -25.04
N THR A 149 -13.41 -7.28 -24.07
CA THR A 149 -14.05 -6.01 -23.70
C THR A 149 -13.92 -4.97 -24.81
N ARG A 150 -12.80 -4.98 -25.55
CA ARG A 150 -12.55 -4.18 -26.76
C ARG A 150 -13.18 -4.75 -28.03
N GLU A 151 -13.83 -5.91 -27.95
CA GLU A 151 -14.39 -6.63 -29.10
C GLU A 151 -13.32 -6.96 -30.16
N LEU A 152 -12.08 -7.19 -29.70
CA LEU A 152 -10.98 -7.66 -30.53
C LEU A 152 -11.01 -9.19 -30.66
N PRO A 153 -10.56 -9.75 -31.79
CA PRO A 153 -10.43 -11.19 -31.94
C PRO A 153 -9.36 -11.72 -30.97
N PHE A 154 -9.63 -12.89 -30.40
CA PHE A 154 -8.68 -13.66 -29.61
C PHE A 154 -8.94 -15.15 -29.80
N GLU A 155 -7.90 -15.97 -29.62
CA GLU A 155 -8.01 -17.42 -29.68
C GLU A 155 -7.81 -18.01 -28.28
N ILE A 156 -8.66 -18.98 -27.93
CA ILE A 156 -8.52 -19.74 -26.70
C ILE A 156 -8.96 -21.18 -26.97
N ARG A 157 -8.20 -22.16 -26.47
CA ARG A 157 -8.50 -23.59 -26.67
C ARG A 157 -9.72 -24.08 -25.89
N ASP A 158 -10.04 -23.40 -24.79
CA ASP A 158 -11.18 -23.73 -23.94
C ASP A 158 -12.41 -22.90 -24.37
N ASP A 159 -13.27 -23.50 -25.17
CA ASP A 159 -14.51 -22.88 -25.68
C ASP A 159 -15.44 -22.40 -24.55
N ALA A 160 -15.47 -23.11 -23.41
CA ALA A 160 -16.33 -22.74 -22.30
C ALA A 160 -15.80 -21.47 -21.62
N LEU A 161 -14.48 -21.37 -21.44
CA LEU A 161 -13.83 -20.16 -20.95
C LEU A 161 -13.97 -19.01 -21.95
N GLY A 162 -13.83 -19.27 -23.26
CA GLY A 162 -14.08 -18.28 -24.32
C GLY A 162 -15.49 -17.68 -24.25
N LYS A 163 -16.52 -18.51 -24.08
CA LYS A 163 -17.91 -18.05 -23.89
C LYS A 163 -18.08 -17.21 -22.63
N LYS A 164 -17.45 -17.59 -21.51
CA LYS A 164 -17.48 -16.81 -20.27
C LYS A 164 -16.81 -15.45 -20.43
N LEU A 165 -15.65 -15.39 -21.10
CA LEU A 165 -14.93 -14.15 -21.40
C LEU A 165 -15.80 -13.19 -22.22
N LEU A 166 -16.39 -13.67 -23.32
CA LEU A 166 -17.28 -12.88 -24.16
C LEU A 166 -18.52 -12.39 -23.39
N SER A 167 -19.12 -13.27 -22.58
CA SER A 167 -20.28 -12.89 -21.75
C SER A 167 -19.92 -11.86 -20.68
N ALA A 168 -18.78 -11.99 -20.02
CA ALA A 168 -18.29 -11.05 -19.01
C ALA A 168 -17.96 -9.69 -19.63
N ALA A 169 -17.28 -9.69 -20.78
CA ALA A 169 -16.96 -8.48 -21.55
C ALA A 169 -18.21 -7.71 -21.98
N LYS A 170 -19.25 -8.41 -22.47
CA LYS A 170 -20.54 -7.77 -22.78
C LYS A 170 -21.15 -7.12 -21.54
N ARG A 171 -21.15 -7.82 -20.40
CA ARG A 171 -21.69 -7.30 -19.13
C ARG A 171 -20.92 -6.10 -18.60
N LEU A 172 -19.60 -6.07 -18.79
CA LEU A 172 -18.77 -4.89 -18.51
C LEU A 172 -19.24 -3.67 -19.32
N ARG A 173 -19.46 -3.84 -20.62
CA ARG A 173 -19.95 -2.75 -21.50
C ARG A 173 -21.37 -2.29 -21.16
N ASP A 174 -22.24 -3.20 -20.72
CA ASP A 174 -23.64 -2.92 -20.37
C ASP A 174 -23.85 -2.49 -18.91
N SER A 175 -22.79 -2.54 -18.08
CA SER A 175 -22.87 -2.18 -16.66
C SER A 175 -23.23 -0.70 -16.48
N ALA A 176 -23.89 -0.35 -15.37
CA ALA A 176 -24.09 1.04 -14.99
C ALA A 176 -22.88 1.60 -14.22
N PHE A 177 -22.20 0.75 -13.44
CA PHE A 177 -20.99 1.07 -12.72
C PHE A 177 -20.13 -0.20 -12.45
N ALA A 178 -19.17 -0.46 -13.33
CA ALA A 178 -18.20 -1.54 -13.16
C ALA A 178 -17.00 -1.13 -12.28
N VAL A 179 -16.60 -1.98 -11.34
CA VAL A 179 -15.42 -1.70 -10.49
C VAL A 179 -14.45 -2.88 -10.48
N PHE A 180 -13.19 -2.59 -10.81
CA PHE A 180 -12.09 -3.54 -10.80
C PHE A 180 -11.37 -3.47 -9.46
N VAL A 181 -11.45 -4.55 -8.68
CA VAL A 181 -10.87 -4.71 -7.36
C VAL A 181 -9.63 -5.57 -7.45
N TYR A 182 -8.49 -5.06 -7.00
CA TYR A 182 -7.20 -5.76 -7.08
C TYR A 182 -6.27 -5.39 -5.90
N ASP A 183 -5.31 -6.27 -5.61
CA ASP A 183 -4.17 -5.94 -4.74
C ASP A 183 -2.98 -5.52 -5.60
N PRO A 184 -2.45 -4.29 -5.47
CA PRO A 184 -1.28 -3.86 -6.24
C PRO A 184 -0.02 -4.68 -5.94
N ALA A 185 0.05 -5.36 -4.78
CA ALA A 185 1.16 -6.24 -4.45
C ALA A 185 1.17 -7.53 -5.31
N GLU A 186 0.01 -7.99 -5.79
CA GLU A 186 -0.14 -9.21 -6.58
C GLU A 186 0.04 -8.95 -8.09
N LEU A 187 -0.30 -7.75 -8.56
CA LEU A 187 -0.30 -7.44 -9.99
C LEU A 187 1.03 -6.85 -10.46
N GLU A 188 1.59 -7.45 -11.51
CA GLU A 188 2.72 -6.91 -12.26
C GLU A 188 2.30 -5.71 -13.14
N GLU A 189 3.26 -4.83 -13.46
CA GLU A 189 3.00 -3.59 -14.21
C GLU A 189 2.18 -3.81 -15.51
N PRO A 190 2.49 -4.78 -16.40
CA PRO A 190 1.72 -4.97 -17.64
C PRO A 190 0.25 -5.38 -17.39
N VAL A 191 0.01 -6.14 -16.33
CA VAL A 191 -1.34 -6.55 -15.93
C VAL A 191 -2.11 -5.32 -15.45
N LEU A 192 -1.48 -4.50 -14.60
CA LEU A 192 -2.10 -3.28 -14.10
C LEU A 192 -2.39 -2.27 -15.21
N HIS A 193 -1.47 -2.06 -16.15
CA HIS A 193 -1.72 -1.25 -17.36
C HIS A 193 -2.97 -1.75 -18.11
N THR A 194 -3.08 -3.06 -18.29
CA THR A 194 -4.22 -3.67 -19.00
C THR A 194 -5.54 -3.44 -18.26
N VAL A 195 -5.54 -3.54 -16.93
CA VAL A 195 -6.70 -3.23 -16.09
C VAL A 195 -7.10 -1.76 -16.23
N LEU A 196 -6.16 -0.83 -16.04
CA LEU A 196 -6.45 0.61 -16.11
C LEU A 196 -6.91 1.04 -17.51
N GLU A 197 -6.32 0.49 -18.56
CA GLU A 197 -6.74 0.77 -19.94
C GLU A 197 -8.12 0.17 -20.26
N THR A 198 -8.48 -0.96 -19.66
CA THR A 198 -9.84 -1.53 -19.77
C THR A 198 -10.86 -0.62 -19.08
N VAL A 199 -10.55 -0.13 -17.89
CA VAL A 199 -11.38 0.86 -17.18
C VAL A 199 -11.54 2.13 -18.02
N ARG A 200 -10.43 2.67 -18.55
CA ARG A 200 -10.43 3.87 -19.40
C ARG A 200 -11.27 3.71 -20.66
N LEU A 201 -11.27 2.53 -21.27
CA LEU A 201 -12.16 2.19 -22.38
C LEU A 201 -13.63 2.28 -21.95
N LEU A 202 -13.99 1.62 -20.84
CA LEU A 202 -15.38 1.56 -20.36
C LEU A 202 -15.91 2.95 -19.98
N VAL A 203 -15.07 3.82 -19.40
CA VAL A 203 -15.44 5.20 -19.03
C VAL A 203 -15.95 6.03 -20.22
N LYS A 204 -15.61 5.65 -21.46
CA LYS A 204 -16.11 6.35 -22.67
C LYS A 204 -17.61 6.20 -22.88
N THR A 205 -18.22 5.13 -22.38
CA THR A 205 -19.64 4.80 -22.63
C THR A 205 -20.43 4.50 -21.36
N THR A 206 -19.78 4.07 -20.29
CA THR A 206 -20.39 3.79 -18.98
C THR A 206 -19.56 4.38 -17.83
N ARG A 207 -19.95 4.19 -16.57
CA ARG A 207 -19.08 4.45 -15.41
C ARG A 207 -18.26 3.21 -15.12
N ALA A 208 -16.95 3.40 -14.99
CA ALA A 208 -16.05 2.35 -14.51
C ALA A 208 -14.98 2.94 -13.61
N ALA A 209 -14.54 2.16 -12.62
CA ALA A 209 -13.55 2.58 -11.65
C ALA A 209 -12.67 1.41 -11.18
N THR A 210 -11.66 1.75 -10.38
CA THR A 210 -10.84 0.78 -9.66
C THR A 210 -11.00 0.92 -8.15
N LEU A 211 -10.87 -0.19 -7.43
CA LEU A 211 -10.64 -0.21 -5.99
C LEU A 211 -9.36 -1.01 -5.71
N SER A 212 -8.28 -0.29 -5.40
CA SER A 212 -7.03 -0.92 -4.96
C SER A 212 -7.15 -1.31 -3.49
N MET A 213 -6.69 -2.51 -3.12
CA MET A 213 -6.49 -2.85 -1.72
C MET A 213 -5.47 -1.89 -1.10
N SER A 214 -5.75 -1.42 0.11
CA SER A 214 -4.86 -0.47 0.78
C SER A 214 -3.60 -1.14 1.27
N VAL A 215 -2.49 -0.41 1.18
CA VAL A 215 -1.18 -0.86 1.66
C VAL A 215 -1.24 -1.08 3.18
N PRO A 216 -0.72 -2.22 3.71
CA PRO A 216 -0.69 -2.44 5.15
C PRO A 216 0.23 -1.42 5.84
N GLY A 217 0.20 -1.39 7.17
CA GLY A 217 1.14 -0.55 7.93
C GLY A 217 0.92 0.95 7.79
N ASN A 218 -0.28 1.39 7.39
CA ASN A 218 -0.56 2.79 7.04
C ASN A 218 0.24 3.30 5.81
N GLY A 219 0.64 2.40 4.90
CA GLY A 219 1.48 2.77 3.76
C GLY A 219 0.94 3.89 2.86
N GLU A 220 -0.39 3.93 2.63
CA GLU A 220 -1.02 5.06 1.92
C GLU A 220 -0.90 6.37 2.69
N GLY A 221 -1.04 6.32 4.03
CA GLY A 221 -0.87 7.50 4.88
C GLY A 221 0.56 8.02 4.83
N VAL A 222 1.55 7.13 4.96
CA VAL A 222 2.98 7.48 4.83
C VAL A 222 3.31 8.03 3.45
N ASN A 223 2.74 7.44 2.39
CA ASN A 223 2.92 7.92 1.03
C ASN A 223 2.32 9.31 0.82
N LEU A 224 1.10 9.56 1.31
CA LEU A 224 0.50 10.88 1.30
C LEU A 224 1.34 11.90 2.09
N CYS A 225 1.88 11.50 3.25
CA CYS A 225 2.83 12.32 4.00
C CYS A 225 4.01 12.74 3.14
N SER A 226 4.63 11.79 2.43
CA SER A 226 5.74 12.09 1.54
C SER A 226 5.34 13.08 0.45
N ILE A 227 4.18 12.85 -0.18
CA ILE A 227 3.69 13.67 -1.29
C ILE A 227 3.42 15.11 -0.85
N TRP A 228 2.72 15.34 0.27
CA TRP A 228 2.46 16.73 0.70
C TRP A 228 3.68 17.41 1.32
N THR A 229 4.71 16.65 1.73
CA THR A 229 5.94 17.20 2.31
C THR A 229 6.92 17.62 1.22
N CYS A 230 7.11 16.80 0.18
CA CYS A 230 8.16 17.03 -0.83
C CYS A 230 7.69 16.91 -2.29
N GLY A 231 6.40 16.69 -2.54
CA GLY A 231 5.83 16.52 -3.88
C GLY A 231 6.04 15.14 -4.50
N LEU A 232 6.71 14.22 -3.79
CA LEU A 232 7.12 12.91 -4.30
C LEU A 232 6.66 11.76 -3.36
N PRO A 233 6.34 10.56 -3.90
CA PRO A 233 5.93 9.42 -3.09
C PRO A 233 7.12 8.88 -2.27
N VAL A 234 6.89 7.81 -1.50
CA VAL A 234 8.01 7.06 -0.91
C VAL A 234 8.97 6.52 -1.98
N ARG A 235 10.14 6.02 -1.57
CA ARG A 235 11.35 5.83 -2.41
C ARG A 235 11.89 7.15 -2.93
N THR A 236 11.97 8.10 -2.01
CA THR A 236 12.51 9.44 -2.26
C THR A 236 13.77 9.65 -1.42
N SER A 237 14.83 10.13 -2.06
CA SER A 237 16.07 10.56 -1.43
C SER A 237 16.07 12.07 -1.25
N PHE A 238 16.62 12.51 -0.11
CA PHE A 238 16.89 13.92 0.19
C PHE A 238 18.38 14.26 0.11
N ALA A 239 19.23 13.37 -0.43
CA ALA A 239 20.69 13.53 -0.44
C ALA A 239 21.19 14.68 -1.35
N GLY A 240 20.42 15.02 -2.39
CA GLY A 240 20.74 16.10 -3.32
C GLY A 240 20.11 17.44 -2.93
N ASP A 241 20.38 18.49 -3.73
CA ASP A 241 19.82 19.84 -3.53
C ASP A 241 18.28 19.87 -3.62
N THR A 242 17.70 18.90 -4.32
CA THR A 242 16.25 18.68 -4.41
C THR A 242 15.91 17.22 -4.16
N PRO A 243 14.73 16.92 -3.59
CA PRO A 243 14.27 15.55 -3.44
C PRO A 243 14.20 14.80 -4.77
N GLU A 244 14.70 13.57 -4.81
CA GLU A 244 14.68 12.72 -6.00
C GLU A 244 13.89 11.43 -5.73
N ASN A 245 12.96 11.08 -6.63
CA ASN A 245 12.20 9.83 -6.53
C ASN A 245 12.68 8.83 -7.57
N ASN A 246 13.00 7.62 -7.11
CA ASN A 246 13.35 6.52 -8.00
C ASN A 246 12.99 5.18 -7.35
N MET A 247 12.00 4.51 -7.93
CA MET A 247 11.41 3.30 -7.37
C MET A 247 12.38 2.11 -7.31
N TRP A 248 13.44 2.10 -8.12
CA TRP A 248 14.45 1.06 -8.06
C TRP A 248 15.64 1.51 -7.22
N ALA A 249 16.19 2.70 -7.49
CA ALA A 249 17.41 3.16 -6.82
C ALA A 249 17.22 3.31 -5.31
N PHE A 250 16.04 3.74 -4.86
CA PHE A 250 15.78 4.05 -3.46
C PHE A 250 14.93 2.99 -2.74
N GLU A 251 14.94 1.76 -3.24
CA GLU A 251 14.37 0.60 -2.57
C GLU A 251 15.31 0.12 -1.44
N THR A 252 14.74 -0.07 -0.24
CA THR A 252 15.49 -0.35 1.00
C THR A 252 16.37 -1.60 0.89
N GLU A 253 15.83 -2.74 0.47
CA GLU A 253 16.56 -3.99 0.40
C GLU A 253 17.71 -3.92 -0.61
N ARG A 254 17.53 -3.24 -1.75
CA ARG A 254 18.58 -2.96 -2.74
C ARG A 254 19.69 -2.10 -2.14
N LEU A 255 19.35 -0.99 -1.48
CA LEU A 255 20.33 -0.09 -0.86
C LEU A 255 21.14 -0.82 0.22
N LEU A 256 20.49 -1.62 1.06
CA LEU A 256 21.15 -2.44 2.08
C LEU A 256 22.00 -3.57 1.45
N LYS A 257 21.53 -4.19 0.36
CA LYS A 257 22.25 -5.30 -0.31
C LYS A 257 23.49 -4.82 -1.05
N SER A 258 23.44 -3.63 -1.66
CA SER A 258 24.54 -3.01 -2.40
C SER A 258 25.59 -2.37 -1.47
N GLY A 259 25.22 -2.05 -0.23
CA GLY A 259 26.08 -1.34 0.71
C GLY A 259 26.14 0.18 0.47
N GLU A 260 25.20 0.71 -0.31
CA GLU A 260 25.05 2.15 -0.52
C GLU A 260 24.53 2.85 0.75
N ALA A 261 23.61 2.21 1.47
CA ALA A 261 23.12 2.68 2.77
C ALA A 261 24.11 2.36 3.89
N ASP A 262 24.46 3.35 4.71
CA ASP A 262 25.39 3.21 5.83
C ASP A 262 24.73 3.29 7.21
N ALA A 263 23.43 3.58 7.28
CA ALA A 263 22.62 3.45 8.49
C ALA A 263 21.16 3.10 8.14
N LEU A 264 20.46 2.45 9.07
CA LEU A 264 19.03 2.13 8.94
C LEU A 264 18.24 2.65 10.13
N VAL A 265 17.21 3.46 9.88
CA VAL A 265 16.15 3.74 10.85
C VAL A 265 14.97 2.83 10.51
N TRP A 266 14.64 1.88 11.38
CA TRP A 266 13.53 0.94 11.16
C TRP A 266 12.37 1.22 12.12
N ILE A 267 11.17 1.45 11.60
CA ILE A 267 9.98 1.78 12.38
C ILE A 267 8.91 0.70 12.24
N ASP A 268 8.59 0.02 13.35
CA ASP A 268 7.50 -0.95 13.48
C ASP A 268 6.68 -0.70 14.75
N ALA A 269 5.76 0.27 14.67
CA ALA A 269 5.06 0.80 15.83
C ALA A 269 3.58 1.10 15.55
N LEU A 270 2.95 0.35 14.64
CA LEU A 270 1.51 0.44 14.36
C LEU A 270 0.81 -0.84 14.82
N ASP A 271 -0.31 -0.70 15.53
CA ASP A 271 -1.10 -1.84 15.99
C ASP A 271 -1.69 -2.67 14.83
N GLY A 272 -1.83 -3.97 15.04
CA GLY A 272 -2.45 -4.91 14.08
C GLY A 272 -1.64 -5.18 12.80
N ALA A 273 -0.43 -4.65 12.66
CA ALA A 273 0.46 -4.89 11.55
C ALA A 273 1.89 -5.20 12.03
N GLU A 274 2.71 -5.76 11.14
CA GLU A 274 4.13 -6.01 11.41
C GLU A 274 4.92 -5.67 10.16
N ALA A 275 5.89 -4.77 10.31
CA ALA A 275 6.84 -4.48 9.26
C ALA A 275 7.87 -5.61 9.22
N ALA A 276 7.73 -6.53 8.26
CA ALA A 276 8.74 -7.55 8.03
C ALA A 276 10.09 -6.89 7.75
N PRO A 277 11.12 -7.11 8.58
CA PRO A 277 12.42 -6.49 8.36
C PRO A 277 13.08 -7.08 7.10
N PRO A 278 13.89 -6.29 6.36
CA PRO A 278 14.62 -6.76 5.19
C PRO A 278 15.43 -8.02 5.47
N THR A 279 15.66 -8.87 4.46
CA THR A 279 16.35 -10.17 4.62
C THR A 279 17.74 -10.06 5.26
N ARG A 280 18.42 -8.91 5.11
CA ARG A 280 19.72 -8.58 5.73
C ARG A 280 19.64 -7.54 6.86
N ALA A 281 18.44 -7.14 7.27
CA ALA A 281 18.28 -6.16 8.34
C ALA A 281 19.09 -6.59 9.58
N PHE A 282 19.78 -5.62 10.19
CA PHE A 282 20.55 -5.82 11.42
C PHE A 282 21.80 -6.72 11.28
N ARG A 283 22.27 -6.99 10.05
CA ARG A 283 23.55 -7.69 9.78
C ARG A 283 24.57 -6.76 9.12
N GLY A 284 25.32 -6.05 9.96
CA GLY A 284 26.49 -5.26 9.54
C GLY A 284 26.22 -3.81 9.15
N ILE A 285 24.98 -3.32 9.32
CA ILE A 285 24.62 -1.92 9.11
C ILE A 285 24.12 -1.36 10.45
N PRO A 286 24.73 -0.28 10.98
CA PRO A 286 24.27 0.38 12.20
C PRO A 286 22.81 0.79 12.10
N SER A 287 21.97 0.31 13.03
CA SER A 287 20.53 0.54 12.97
C SER A 287 19.98 1.26 14.21
N VAL A 288 19.01 2.14 14.00
CA VAL A 288 18.12 2.70 15.03
C VAL A 288 16.73 2.11 14.83
N VAL A 289 16.28 1.27 15.77
CA VAL A 289 15.01 0.55 15.69
C VAL A 289 14.02 1.15 16.66
N LEU A 290 12.91 1.65 16.12
CA LEU A 290 11.75 2.12 16.88
C LEU A 290 10.66 1.06 16.77
N SER A 291 10.41 0.35 17.87
CA SER A 291 9.45 -0.76 17.85
C SER A 291 8.55 -0.76 19.07
N SER A 292 7.28 -1.10 18.86
CA SER A 292 6.34 -1.37 19.95
C SER A 292 6.40 -2.81 20.47
N LYS A 293 7.14 -3.68 19.76
CA LYS A 293 7.35 -5.09 20.08
C LYS A 293 8.84 -5.38 20.35
N PRO A 294 9.18 -6.43 21.12
CA PRO A 294 10.57 -6.83 21.29
C PRO A 294 11.23 -7.20 19.94
N VAL A 295 12.38 -6.58 19.63
CA VAL A 295 13.15 -6.86 18.41
C VAL A 295 14.48 -7.49 18.79
N LYS A 296 14.90 -8.51 18.05
CA LYS A 296 16.25 -9.05 18.14
C LYS A 296 17.16 -8.26 17.20
N VAL A 297 18.18 -7.62 17.74
CA VAL A 297 19.12 -6.80 16.98
C VAL A 297 20.57 -7.20 17.27
N GLY A 298 21.51 -6.70 16.47
CA GLY A 298 22.94 -6.83 16.67
C GLY A 298 23.48 -5.95 17.82
N ARG A 299 24.78 -6.09 18.11
CA ARG A 299 25.46 -5.40 19.23
C ARG A 299 25.55 -3.88 19.05
N ASP A 300 25.66 -3.42 17.81
CA ASP A 300 25.87 -2.01 17.49
C ASP A 300 24.57 -1.24 17.31
N ASP A 301 23.44 -1.95 17.22
CA ASP A 301 22.11 -1.40 17.00
C ASP A 301 21.56 -0.70 18.26
N VAL A 302 20.79 0.36 18.04
CA VAL A 302 20.07 1.11 19.06
C VAL A 302 18.59 0.76 18.98
N VAL A 303 18.05 0.13 20.02
CA VAL A 303 16.61 -0.18 20.11
C VAL A 303 15.96 0.77 21.09
N ILE A 304 14.89 1.41 20.65
CA ILE A 304 14.06 2.29 21.46
C ILE A 304 12.64 1.74 21.41
N GLU A 305 12.14 1.34 22.57
CA GLU A 305 10.75 0.90 22.72
C GLU A 305 9.83 2.12 22.68
N VAL A 306 8.82 2.06 21.82
CA VAL A 306 7.82 3.14 21.61
C VAL A 306 6.40 2.60 21.81
N GLY A 307 5.45 3.50 22.02
CA GLY A 307 4.03 3.14 22.03
C GLY A 307 3.56 2.67 20.65
N ALA A 308 2.69 1.65 20.61
CA ALA A 308 2.00 1.25 19.39
C ALA A 308 0.91 2.26 19.04
N ALA A 309 1.02 2.93 17.90
CA ALA A 309 -0.04 3.78 17.36
C ALA A 309 -1.34 2.98 17.18
N ALA A 310 -2.48 3.60 17.51
CA ALA A 310 -3.83 3.02 17.55
C ALA A 310 -4.09 2.00 18.68
N ALA A 311 -3.06 1.52 19.39
CA ALA A 311 -3.22 0.74 20.62
C ALA A 311 -2.95 1.59 21.86
N ASP A 312 -1.73 2.11 21.98
CA ASP A 312 -1.21 2.82 23.15
C ASP A 312 -1.51 4.32 23.12
N HIS A 313 -1.68 4.91 21.93
CA HIS A 313 -2.12 6.30 21.75
C HIS A 313 -3.05 6.47 20.55
N ASP A 314 -3.82 7.57 20.54
CA ASP A 314 -4.65 7.95 19.39
C ASP A 314 -3.73 8.17 18.19
N ALA A 315 -4.17 7.76 17.00
CA ALA A 315 -3.34 7.75 15.80
C ALA A 315 -4.12 8.23 14.58
N ALA A 316 -3.55 9.16 13.82
CA ALA A 316 -4.08 9.53 12.51
C ALA A 316 -3.50 8.57 11.45
N VAL A 317 -4.36 7.87 10.71
CA VAL A 317 -3.98 6.87 9.69
C VAL A 317 -4.89 6.98 8.48
N TYR A 318 -4.45 6.44 7.34
CA TYR A 318 -5.30 6.25 6.18
C TYR A 318 -6.37 5.19 6.46
N LEU A 319 -7.63 5.56 6.26
CA LEU A 319 -8.79 4.73 6.49
C LEU A 319 -9.43 4.35 5.13
N PRO A 320 -9.26 3.09 4.67
CA PRO A 320 -9.82 2.63 3.41
C PRO A 320 -11.33 2.87 3.24
N PRO A 321 -12.18 2.72 4.29
CA PRO A 321 -13.62 2.95 4.15
C PRO A 321 -14.02 4.36 3.71
N ILE A 322 -13.22 5.37 4.07
CA ILE A 322 -13.48 6.78 3.74
C ILE A 322 -12.50 7.33 2.69
N ALA A 323 -11.57 6.51 2.20
CA ALA A 323 -10.51 6.90 1.27
C ALA A 323 -9.75 8.17 1.69
N GLY A 324 -9.40 8.26 2.97
CA GLY A 324 -8.79 9.46 3.55
C GLY A 324 -8.21 9.24 4.92
N ILE A 325 -7.60 10.29 5.49
CA ILE A 325 -6.98 10.22 6.82
C ILE A 325 -8.03 10.47 7.89
N GLY A 326 -8.02 9.63 8.93
CA GLY A 326 -8.85 9.80 10.11
C GLY A 326 -8.15 9.34 11.38
N VAL A 327 -8.69 9.76 12.52
CA VAL A 327 -8.14 9.42 13.83
C VAL A 327 -8.77 8.11 14.32
N VAL A 328 -7.92 7.12 14.58
CA VAL A 328 -8.25 5.90 15.32
C VAL A 328 -7.95 6.15 16.80
N LYS A 329 -8.93 5.90 17.67
CA LYS A 329 -8.77 6.02 19.12
C LYS A 329 -8.00 4.83 19.65
N ALA A 330 -7.09 5.09 20.60
CA ALA A 330 -6.33 4.05 21.25
C ALA A 330 -7.23 3.03 21.94
N THR A 331 -6.94 1.74 21.77
CA THR A 331 -7.64 0.65 22.46
C THR A 331 -7.30 0.60 23.95
N SER A 332 -6.08 0.93 24.34
CA SER A 332 -5.62 0.98 25.73
C SER A 332 -4.53 2.03 25.89
N LYS A 333 -4.90 3.24 26.33
CA LYS A 333 -3.94 4.35 26.43
C LYS A 333 -2.81 4.03 27.42
N LYS A 334 -1.57 3.99 26.92
CA LYS A 334 -0.35 3.87 27.71
C LYS A 334 0.46 5.15 27.57
N SER A 335 0.72 5.83 28.68
CA SER A 335 1.40 7.14 28.70
C SER A 335 2.87 7.05 29.11
N ASP A 336 3.36 5.84 29.41
CA ASP A 336 4.71 5.56 29.90
C ASP A 336 5.73 5.39 28.77
N LYS A 337 5.28 5.16 27.53
CA LYS A 337 6.13 5.02 26.34
C LYS A 337 6.06 6.25 25.45
N PRO A 338 7.20 6.71 24.89
CA PRO A 338 7.19 7.81 23.92
C PRO A 338 6.56 7.35 22.60
N THR A 339 6.05 8.31 21.81
CA THR A 339 5.63 8.02 20.43
C THR A 339 6.84 7.98 19.49
N VAL A 340 6.67 7.43 18.29
CA VAL A 340 7.67 7.50 17.22
C VAL A 340 8.05 8.96 16.93
N ALA A 341 7.07 9.85 16.89
CA ALA A 341 7.30 11.27 16.63
C ALA A 341 8.16 11.92 17.73
N ASP A 342 7.86 11.66 19.00
CA ASP A 342 8.63 12.20 20.13
C ASP A 342 10.11 11.78 20.05
N VAL A 343 10.36 10.51 19.76
CA VAL A 343 11.71 9.95 19.66
C VAL A 343 12.47 10.58 18.49
N LEU A 344 11.90 10.60 17.29
CA LEU A 344 12.57 11.12 16.09
C LEU A 344 12.82 12.63 16.19
N ASN A 345 11.85 13.40 16.72
CA ASN A 345 12.02 14.83 16.94
C ASN A 345 13.13 15.09 17.97
N LYS A 346 13.19 14.31 19.06
CA LYS A 346 14.24 14.47 20.07
C LYS A 346 15.62 14.11 19.52
N ILE A 347 15.74 13.05 18.72
CA ILE A 347 16.97 12.72 18.00
C ILE A 347 17.38 13.88 17.09
N GLY A 348 16.44 14.42 16.31
CA GLY A 348 16.69 15.57 15.43
C GLY A 348 17.21 16.80 16.18
N ALA A 349 16.69 17.09 17.38
CA ALA A 349 17.16 18.19 18.22
C ALA A 349 18.57 17.95 18.77
N LEU A 350 18.89 16.73 19.23
CA LEU A 350 20.23 16.38 19.72
C LEU A 350 21.30 16.50 18.61
N ILE A 351 20.93 16.23 17.36
CA ILE A 351 21.81 16.43 16.20
C ILE A 351 22.10 17.93 15.97
N ASP A 352 21.09 18.80 16.12
CA ASP A 352 21.27 20.25 15.99
C ASP A 352 22.16 20.83 17.10
N GLU A 353 21.92 20.41 18.35
CA GLU A 353 22.70 20.84 19.51
C GLU A 353 24.20 20.55 19.31
N LYS A 354 24.52 19.42 18.66
CA LYS A 354 25.90 19.03 18.35
C LYS A 354 26.50 19.78 17.17
N GLY A 355 25.69 20.12 16.16
CA GLY A 355 26.15 20.92 15.02
C GLY A 355 26.41 22.39 15.36
N ALA A 356 25.78 22.90 16.42
CA ALA A 356 25.95 24.27 16.91
C ALA A 356 27.11 24.45 17.91
N ALA A 357 27.66 23.36 18.46
CA ALA A 357 28.72 23.35 19.48
C ALA A 357 30.12 23.24 18.86
#